data_AF-A0A957AS59-F1
#
_entry.id   AF-A0A957AS59-F1
#
_cell.length_a   1.000
_cell.length_b   1.000
_cell.length_c   1.000
_cell.angle_alpha   90.00
_cell.angle_beta   90.00
_cell.angle_gamma   90.00
#
_symmetry.space_group_name_H-M   'P 1'
#
loop_
_entity.id
_entity.type
_entity.pdbx_description
1 polymer ?
#
loop_
_entity_poly.entity_id
_entity_poly.type
_entity_poly.pdbx_seq_one_letter_code
_entity_poly.pdbx_strand_id
1 'polypeptide(L)' 'MINQDRLVNTFLELVRIDSPSGQEAAIGRHLAERLQALGLETEFDEIGNLVGRTNGVGDDWLLLSAHMDTVGTD' A
#
# COMPACT_ATOMS: atom_id res chain seq x y z
N MET A 1 14.79 3.71 15.98
CA MET A 1 15.21 2.36 15.57
C MET A 1 14.04 1.68 14.89
N ILE A 2 14.25 0.93 13.81
CA ILE A 2 13.17 0.25 13.09
C ILE A 2 12.58 -0.84 14.01
N ASN A 3 11.25 -0.85 14.16
CA ASN A 3 10.55 -1.94 14.82
C ASN A 3 10.44 -3.12 13.84
N GLN A 4 11.30 -4.14 14.02
CA GLN A 4 11.38 -5.31 13.13
C GLN A 4 10.15 -6.19 13.21
N ASP A 5 9.61 -6.42 14.41
CA ASP A 5 8.42 -7.25 14.62
C ASP A 5 7.20 -6.65 13.90
N ARG A 6 7.02 -5.32 14.00
CA ARG A 6 5.98 -4.60 13.26
C ARG A 6 6.13 -4.80 11.75
N LEU A 7 7.35 -4.72 11.24
CA LEU A 7 7.62 -4.84 9.80
C LEU A 7 7.31 -6.26 9.30
N VAL A 8 7.78 -7.29 10.01
CA VAL A 8 7.51 -8.70 9.68
C VAL A 8 6.02 -8.99 9.76
N ASN A 9 5.34 -8.57 10.83
CA ASN A 9 3.90 -8.78 10.97
C ASN A 9 3.10 -8.09 9.86
N THR A 10 3.47 -6.85 9.50
CA THR A 10 2.85 -6.14 8.37
C THR A 10 3.01 -6.93 7.08
N PHE A 11 4.22 -7.44 6.79
CA PHE A 11 4.46 -8.25 5.60
C PHE A 11 3.64 -9.55 5.61
N LEU A 12 3.62 -10.27 6.73
CA LEU A 12 2.86 -11.51 6.87
C LEU A 12 1.34 -11.31 6.76
N GLU A 13 0.83 -10.14 7.15
CA GLU A 13 -0.58 -9.78 6.94
C GLU A 13 -0.88 -9.47 5.47
N LEU A 14 0.01 -8.75 4.78
CA LEU A 14 -0.17 -8.39 3.38
C LEU A 14 -0.03 -9.59 2.44
N VAL A 15 0.97 -10.45 2.65
CA VAL A 15 1.25 -11.61 1.77
C VAL A 15 0.16 -12.69 1.82
N ARG A 16 -0.75 -12.63 2.80
CA ARG A 16 -1.92 -13.53 2.88
C ARG A 16 -3.08 -13.09 1.96
N ILE A 17 -2.95 -11.93 1.33
CA ILE A 17 -3.95 -11.40 0.41
C ILE A 17 -3.42 -11.65 -1.00
N ASP A 18 -4.08 -12.51 -1.75
CA ASP A 18 -3.71 -12.78 -3.13
C ASP A 18 -3.80 -11.50 -3.97
N SER A 19 -2.75 -11.24 -4.75
CA SER A 19 -2.66 -10.09 -5.65
C SER A 19 -1.95 -10.43 -6.96
N PRO A 20 -2.37 -11.46 -7.72
CA PRO A 20 -1.81 -11.67 -9.05
C PRO A 20 -2.11 -10.46 -9.94
N SER A 21 -1.24 -10.20 -10.93
CA SER A 21 -1.40 -9.05 -11.82
C SER A 21 -2.79 -9.02 -12.46
N GLY A 22 -3.49 -7.89 -12.34
CA GLY A 22 -4.88 -7.68 -12.77
C GLY A 22 -5.96 -8.04 -11.75
N GLN A 23 -5.60 -8.54 -10.56
CA GLN A 23 -6.54 -8.90 -9.48
C GLN A 23 -6.20 -8.23 -8.14
N GLU A 24 -5.59 -7.04 -8.17
CA GLU A 24 -5.05 -6.33 -7.01
C GLU A 24 -6.13 -5.67 -6.13
N ALA A 25 -7.40 -5.72 -6.52
CA ALA A 25 -8.48 -5.01 -5.84
C ALA A 25 -8.60 -5.36 -4.34
N ALA A 26 -8.32 -6.60 -3.94
CA ALA A 26 -8.38 -7.02 -2.55
C ALA A 26 -7.25 -6.38 -1.71
N ILE A 27 -6.00 -6.49 -2.16
CA ILE A 27 -4.85 -5.89 -1.47
C ILE A 27 -4.92 -4.37 -1.50
N GLY A 28 -5.39 -3.77 -2.60
CA GLY A 28 -5.58 -2.33 -2.73
C GLY A 28 -6.52 -1.78 -1.66
N ARG A 29 -7.70 -2.38 -1.46
CA ARG A 29 -8.63 -1.94 -0.40
C ARG A 29 -8.01 -2.03 1.00
N HIS A 30 -7.33 -3.13 1.31
CA HIS A 30 -6.68 -3.32 2.60
C HIS A 30 -5.55 -2.32 2.84
N LEU A 31 -4.78 -1.98 1.81
CA LEU A 31 -3.76 -0.93 1.89
C LEU A 31 -4.38 0.45 2.08
N ALA A 32 -5.49 0.76 1.39
CA ALA A 32 -6.19 2.04 1.56
C ALA A 32 -6.67 2.24 3.00
N GLU A 33 -7.30 1.22 3.59
CA GLU A 33 -7.73 1.25 5.00
C GLU A 33 -6.55 1.47 5.96
N ARG A 34 -5.40 0.82 5.70
CA ARG A 34 -4.19 1.01 6.51
C ARG A 34 -3.62 2.42 6.40
N LEU A 35 -3.53 2.97 5.19
CA LEU A 35 -3.03 4.32 4.97
C LEU A 35 -3.95 5.36 5.62
N GLN A 36 -5.27 5.17 5.52
CA GLN A 36 -6.25 6.00 6.23
C GLN A 36 -6.10 5.91 7.74
N ALA A 37 -5.90 4.71 8.30
CA ALA A 37 -5.65 4.53 9.73
C ALA A 37 -4.34 5.19 10.22
N LEU A 38 -3.39 5.42 9.31
CA LEU A 38 -2.17 6.20 9.55
C LEU A 38 -2.36 7.71 9.37
N GLY A 39 -3.56 8.16 8.98
CA GLY A 39 -3.90 9.57 8.77
C GLY A 39 -3.60 10.11 7.38
N LEU A 40 -3.42 9.24 6.38
CA LEU A 40 -3.26 9.65 4.99
C LEU A 40 -4.62 9.74 4.28
N GLU A 41 -4.75 10.70 3.37
CA GLU A 41 -5.81 10.71 2.38
C GLU A 41 -5.45 9.71 1.27
N THR A 42 -6.42 8.91 0.84
CA THR A 42 -6.19 7.85 -0.16
C THR A 42 -7.13 8.01 -1.34
N GLU A 43 -6.61 7.81 -2.54
CA GLU A 43 -7.39 7.71 -3.77
C GLU A 43 -6.91 6.54 -4.63
N PHE A 44 -7.83 6.00 -5.44
CA PHE A 44 -7.49 5.12 -6.55
C PHE A 44 -7.59 5.92 -7.85
N ASP A 45 -6.61 5.77 -8.75
CA ASP A 45 -6.72 6.31 -10.11
C ASP A 45 -7.60 5.42 -11.01
N GLU A 46 -7.79 5.84 -12.26
CA GLU A 46 -8.66 5.13 -13.23
C GLU A 46 -8.18 3.72 -13.59
N ILE A 47 -6.91 3.40 -13.35
CA ILE A 47 -6.30 2.10 -13.67
C ILE A 47 -5.99 1.26 -12.43
N GLY A 48 -6.38 1.73 -11.24
CA GLY A 48 -6.31 0.97 -10.00
C GLY A 48 -5.06 1.19 -9.15
N ASN A 49 -4.21 2.17 -9.45
CA ASN A 49 -3.12 2.53 -8.55
C ASN A 49 -3.68 3.21 -7.29
N LEU A 50 -3.19 2.80 -6.13
CA LEU A 50 -3.49 3.44 -4.85
C LEU A 50 -2.44 4.51 -4.54
N VAL A 51 -2.89 5.75 -4.30
CA VAL A 51 -2.02 6.82 -3.82
C VAL A 51 -2.48 7.28 -2.45
N GLY A 52 -1.56 7.23 -1.48
CA GLY A 52 -1.74 7.82 -0.15
C GLY A 52 -0.95 9.12 -0.04
N ARG A 53 -1.56 10.19 0.48
CA ARG A 53 -0.93 11.50 0.65
C ARG A 53 -1.13 12.04 2.06
N THR A 54 -0.13 12.77 2.55
CA THR A 54 -0.23 13.60 3.75
C THR A 54 0.65 14.82 3.55
N ASN A 55 0.28 15.93 4.19
CA ASN A 55 1.05 17.17 4.10
C ASN A 55 2.34 17.04 4.92
N GLY A 56 3.47 17.33 4.27
CA GLY A 56 4.76 17.46 4.91
C GLY A 56 5.03 18.87 5.43
N VAL A 57 6.30 19.13 5.75
CA VAL A 57 6.79 20.48 6.07
C VAL A 57 7.62 20.97 4.88
N GLY A 58 7.28 22.13 4.33
CA GLY A 58 7.94 22.72 3.16
C GLY A 58 7.25 22.38 1.83
N ASP A 59 7.91 22.70 0.72
CA ASP A 59 7.33 22.62 -0.63
C ASP A 59 7.82 21.39 -1.43
N ASP A 60 8.79 20.65 -0.90
CA ASP A 60 9.36 19.47 -1.55
C ASP A 60 8.47 18.23 -1.34
N TRP A 61 8.37 17.40 -2.38
CA TRP A 61 7.61 16.15 -2.34
C TRP A 61 8.56 14.93 -2.26
N LEU A 62 8.23 13.98 -1.38
CA LEU A 62 8.85 12.66 -1.34
C LEU A 62 7.81 11.61 -1.74
N LEU A 63 8.12 10.81 -2.77
CA LEU A 63 7.30 9.67 -3.18
C LEU A 63 7.96 8.36 -2.77
N LEU A 64 7.24 7.57 -1.98
CA LEU A 64 7.56 6.15 -1.77
C LEU A 64 6.65 5.34 -2.69
N SER A 65 7.25 4.54 -3.56
CA SER A 65 6.53 3.76 -4.56
C SER A 65 6.93 2.28 -4.52
N ALA A 66 5.94 1.42 -4.71
CA ALA A 66 6.04 -0.02 -4.81
C ALA A 66 4.88 -0.54 -5.67
N HIS A 67 4.97 -1.79 -6.12
CA HIS A 67 3.90 -2.45 -6.85
C HIS A 67 3.12 -3.39 -5.91
N MET A 68 1.80 -3.52 -6.12
CA MET A 68 0.91 -4.36 -5.31
C MET A 68 0.87 -5.81 -5.82
N ASP A 69 1.12 -5.99 -7.10
CA ASP A 69 0.95 -7.25 -7.79
C ASP A 69 2.08 -8.23 -7.52
N THR A 70 1.76 -9.50 -7.70
CA THR A 70 2.70 -10.60 -7.61
C THR A 70 2.68 -11.41 -8.90
N VAL A 71 3.80 -12.07 -9.19
CA VAL A 71 3.87 -13.04 -10.27
C VAL A 71 3.18 -14.33 -9.78
N GLY A 72 1.96 -14.57 -10.24
CA GLY A 72 1.21 -15.79 -9.99
C GLY A 72 1.16 -16.70 -11.22
N THR A 73 1.19 -18.02 -11.00
CA THR A 73 0.82 -19.03 -12.00
C THR A 73 -0.45 -19.72 -11.50
N ASP A 74 -1.55 -18.98 -11.48
CA ASP A 74 -2.86 -19.55 -11.20
C ASP A 74 -3.33 -20.35 -12.41
#